data_AF-A0A5R9BIG5-F1
#
_entry.id   AF-A0A5R9BIG5-F1
#
_cell.length_a   1.000
_cell.length_b   1.000
_cell.length_c   1.000
_cell.angle_alpha   90.00
_cell.angle_beta   90.00
_cell.angle_gamma   90.00
#
_symmetry.space_group_name_H-M   'P 1'
#
loop_
_entity.id
_entity.type
_entity.pdbx_description
1 polymer ?
#
loop_
_entity_poly.entity_id
_entity_poly.type
_entity_poly.pdbx_seq_one_letter_code
_entity_poly.pdbx_strand_id
1 'polypeptide(L)'
;MSYRSRTVDKLIEKGLTLGISLGAGFVASKVFDFAWEQVTGEAPPKNDEVDAVDIKRALVFGVTSAAVSAAVQVLSQRGAKASVRKMSSSFGAKSEV
;
A
#
# COMPACT_ATOMS: atom_id res chain seq x y z
N MET A 1 21.00 -8.71 -35.53
CA MET A 1 21.58 -8.53 -34.17
C MET A 1 20.52 -7.92 -33.25
N SER A 2 19.62 -8.74 -32.66
CA SER A 2 18.39 -8.25 -31.95
C SER A 2 18.29 -8.69 -30.48
N TYR A 3 19.40 -9.10 -29.86
CA TYR A 3 19.39 -9.64 -28.49
C TYR A 3 19.61 -8.56 -27.41
N ARG A 4 20.19 -7.40 -27.78
CA ARG A 4 20.55 -6.34 -26.82
C ARG A 4 19.32 -5.60 -26.26
N SER A 5 18.29 -5.33 -27.08
CA SER A 5 17.13 -4.51 -26.69
C SER A 5 16.31 -5.15 -25.56
N ARG A 6 15.89 -6.41 -25.72
CA ARG A 6 15.00 -7.07 -24.74
C ARG A 6 15.57 -7.17 -23.32
N THR A 7 16.89 -7.20 -23.17
CA THR A 7 17.53 -7.26 -21.85
C THR A 7 17.61 -5.88 -21.21
N VAL A 8 17.95 -4.83 -21.97
CA VAL A 8 17.94 -3.46 -21.44
C VAL A 8 16.54 -3.00 -21.08
N ASP A 9 15.53 -3.38 -21.86
CA ASP A 9 14.12 -3.10 -21.57
C ASP A 9 13.70 -3.70 -20.21
N LYS A 10 14.05 -4.97 -19.96
CA LYS A 10 13.82 -5.65 -18.67
C LYS A 10 14.56 -5.00 -17.51
N LEU A 11 15.77 -4.48 -17.74
CA LEU A 11 16.56 -3.81 -16.71
C LEU A 11 15.96 -2.44 -16.36
N ILE A 12 15.46 -1.71 -17.35
CA ILE A 12 14.76 -0.44 -17.14
C ILE A 12 13.46 -0.67 -16.37
N GLU A 13 12.65 -1.67 -16.75
CA GLU A 13 11.44 -2.04 -16.00
C GLU A 13 11.75 -2.39 -14.54
N LYS A 14 12.76 -3.24 -14.32
CA LYS A 14 13.19 -3.62 -12.98
C LYS A 14 13.71 -2.44 -12.18
N GLY A 15 14.51 -1.57 -12.79
CA GLY A 15 15.04 -0.36 -12.16
C GLY A 15 13.95 0.63 -11.78
N LEU A 16 12.99 0.87 -12.67
CA LEU A 16 11.83 1.71 -12.41
C LEU A 16 10.95 1.11 -11.31
N THR A 17 10.67 -0.18 -11.36
CA THR A 17 9.88 -0.88 -10.33
C THR A 17 10.56 -0.83 -8.97
N LEU A 18 11.88 -1.04 -8.93
CA LEU A 18 12.69 -0.89 -7.73
C LEU A 18 12.63 0.54 -7.20
N GLY A 19 12.83 1.55 -8.06
CA GLY A 19 12.76 2.96 -7.68
C GLY A 19 11.39 3.35 -7.09
N ILE A 20 10.30 2.91 -7.74
CA ILE A 20 8.94 3.12 -7.25
C ILE A 20 8.73 2.40 -5.92
N SER A 21 9.18 1.16 -5.78
CA SER A 21 9.02 0.39 -4.54
C SER A 21 9.78 1.03 -3.37
N LEU A 22 10.99 1.51 -3.60
CA LEU A 22 11.79 2.22 -2.61
C LEU A 22 11.15 3.56 -2.22
N GLY A 23 10.72 4.34 -3.20
CA GLY A 23 10.02 5.60 -2.95
C GLY A 23 8.70 5.40 -2.20
N ALA A 24 7.91 4.40 -2.61
CA ALA A 24 6.68 4.03 -1.94
C ALA A 24 6.94 3.56 -0.50
N GLY A 25 7.99 2.76 -0.27
CA GLY A 25 8.39 2.33 1.06
C GLY A 25 8.78 3.49 1.97
N PHE A 26 9.51 4.49 1.45
CA PHE A 26 9.87 5.69 2.21
C PHE A 26 8.64 6.53 2.60
N VAL A 27 7.74 6.78 1.64
CA VAL A 27 6.50 7.53 1.90
C VAL A 27 5.60 6.76 2.86
N ALA A 28 5.43 5.45 2.66
CA ALA A 28 4.66 4.60 3.55
C ALA A 28 5.20 4.63 4.99
N SER A 29 6.53 4.61 5.15
CA SER A 29 7.17 4.71 6.47
C SER A 29 6.86 6.05 7.14
N LYS A 30 6.89 7.17 6.39
CA LYS A 30 6.54 8.50 6.94
C LYS A 30 5.07 8.60 7.33
N VAL A 31 4.18 8.06 6.51
CA VAL A 31 2.74 8.03 6.81
C VAL A 31 2.48 7.15 8.03
N PHE A 32 3.16 6.01 8.14
CA PHE A 32 3.05 5.11 9.29
C PHE A 32 3.54 5.78 10.57
N ASP A 33 4.74 6.38 10.55
CA ASP A 33 5.31 7.10 11.70
C ASP A 33 4.35 8.21 12.16
N PHE A 34 3.80 8.99 11.23
CA PHE A 34 2.83 10.04 11.54
C PHE A 34 1.51 9.51 12.10
N ALA A 35 0.94 8.47 11.48
CA ALA A 35 -0.28 7.84 11.98
C ALA A 35 -0.08 7.26 13.39
N TRP A 36 1.10 6.70 13.66
CA TRP A 36 1.45 6.14 14.95
C TRP A 36 1.55 7.21 16.04
N GLU A 37 2.27 8.30 15.76
CA GLU A 37 2.43 9.43 16.67
C GLU A 37 1.09 10.11 16.96
N GLN A 38 0.21 10.22 15.97
CA GLN A 38 -1.13 10.80 16.15
C GLN A 38 -2.07 9.93 17.02
N VAL A 39 -1.99 8.61 16.89
CA VAL A 39 -2.86 7.69 17.64
C VAL A 39 -2.32 7.42 19.05
N THR A 40 -1.01 7.29 19.18
CA THR A 40 -0.36 6.80 20.42
C THR A 40 0.27 7.94 21.21
N GLY A 41 0.57 9.08 20.59
CA GLY A 41 1.26 10.22 21.22
C GLY A 41 2.75 10.01 21.44
N GLU A 42 3.28 8.82 21.14
CA GLU A 42 4.71 8.47 21.27
C GLU A 42 5.26 7.92 19.96
N ALA A 43 6.59 8.00 19.80
CA ALA A 43 7.27 7.46 18.63
C ALA A 43 7.05 5.95 18.50
N PRO A 44 6.93 5.41 17.27
CA PRO A 44 6.71 3.99 17.05
C PRO A 44 7.80 3.15 17.72
N PRO A 45 7.43 2.04 18.39
CA PRO A 45 8.36 1.23 19.18
C PRO A 45 9.43 0.65 18.27
N LYS A 46 10.58 1.32 18.21
CA LYS A 46 11.77 0.91 17.49
C LYS A 46 12.68 0.19 18.48
N ASN A 47 12.36 -1.08 18.75
CA ASN A 47 13.23 -2.06 19.41
C ASN A 47 13.71 -1.75 20.84
N ASP A 48 12.81 -1.34 21.75
CA ASP A 48 13.15 -1.38 23.17
C ASP A 48 12.10 -2.13 23.98
N GLU A 49 12.62 -2.99 24.86
CA GLU A 49 11.97 -3.74 25.94
C GLU A 49 11.15 -4.97 25.52
N VAL A 50 11.87 -6.06 25.19
CA VAL A 50 11.31 -7.36 24.79
C VAL A 50 10.63 -8.13 25.95
N ASP A 51 10.79 -7.72 27.20
CA ASP A 51 10.46 -8.59 28.34
C ASP A 51 9.06 -8.40 28.97
N ALA A 52 8.31 -7.34 28.67
CA ALA A 52 6.96 -7.12 29.23
C ALA A 52 5.80 -7.38 28.23
N VAL A 53 6.08 -7.91 27.04
CA VAL A 53 5.43 -7.42 25.81
C VAL A 53 4.55 -8.43 25.04
N ASP A 54 4.37 -9.69 25.45
CA ASP A 54 3.64 -10.66 24.61
C ASP A 54 2.15 -10.29 24.35
N ILE A 55 1.37 -9.97 25.40
CA ILE A 55 -0.05 -9.58 25.23
C ILE A 55 -0.18 -8.22 24.54
N LYS A 56 0.65 -7.23 24.93
CA LYS A 56 0.64 -5.91 24.28
C LYS A 56 1.02 -6.02 22.80
N ARG A 57 2.00 -6.85 22.45
CA ARG A 57 2.45 -7.08 21.07
C ARG A 57 1.43 -7.86 20.27
N ALA A 58 0.79 -8.88 20.86
CA ALA A 58 -0.31 -9.60 20.23
C ALA A 58 -1.49 -8.66 19.93
N LEU A 59 -1.83 -7.76 20.87
CA LEU A 59 -2.87 -6.76 20.67
C LEU A 59 -2.50 -5.76 19.58
N VAL A 60 -1.29 -5.19 19.62
CA VAL A 60 -0.80 -4.25 18.61
C VAL A 60 -0.75 -4.91 17.24
N PHE A 61 -0.28 -6.15 17.15
CA PHE A 61 -0.25 -6.92 15.91
C PHE A 61 -1.66 -7.18 15.37
N GLY A 62 -2.58 -7.58 16.25
CA GLY A 62 -3.98 -7.83 15.91
C GLY A 62 -4.68 -6.57 15.39
N VAL A 63 -4.57 -5.46 16.13
CA VAL A 63 -5.15 -4.16 15.75
C VAL A 63 -4.56 -3.66 14.44
N THR A 64 -3.24 -3.73 14.26
CA THR A 64 -2.57 -3.31 13.02
C THR A 64 -2.98 -4.17 11.84
N SER A 65 -3.04 -5.50 12.01
CA SER A 65 -3.48 -6.44 10.96
C SER A 65 -4.93 -6.21 10.56
N ALA A 66 -5.81 -5.96 11.53
CA ALA A 66 -7.20 -5.62 11.27
C ALA A 66 -7.32 -4.27 10.55
N ALA A 67 -6.55 -3.26 10.96
CA ALA A 67 -6.53 -1.96 10.33
C ALA A 67 -6.08 -2.02 8.86
N VAL A 68 -5.00 -2.76 8.57
CA VAL A 68 -4.53 -2.99 7.19
C VAL A 68 -5.58 -3.73 6.37
N SER A 69 -6.18 -4.79 6.92
CA SER A 69 -7.23 -5.56 6.25
C SER A 69 -8.45 -4.70 5.91
N ALA A 70 -8.91 -3.91 6.87
CA ALA A 70 -10.01 -2.97 6.69
C ALA A 70 -9.66 -1.89 5.66
N ALA A 71 -8.44 -1.34 5.69
CA ALA A 71 -7.99 -0.37 4.69
C ALA A 71 -8.01 -0.96 3.28
N VAL A 72 -7.49 -2.17 3.09
CA VAL A 72 -7.53 -2.88 1.80
C VAL A 72 -8.98 -3.11 1.35
N GLN A 73 -9.86 -3.55 2.24
CA GLN A 73 -11.27 -3.74 1.93
C GLN A 73 -11.97 -2.44 1.54
N VAL A 74 -11.78 -1.37 2.30
CA VAL A 74 -12.39 -0.05 2.02
C VAL A 74 -11.85 0.52 0.71
N LEU A 75 -10.54 0.44 0.48
CA LEU A 75 -9.93 0.90 -0.77
C LEU A 75 -10.38 0.05 -1.96
N SER A 76 -10.48 -1.27 -1.81
CA SER A 76 -10.99 -2.17 -2.85
C SER A 76 -12.47 -1.92 -3.14
N GLN A 77 -13.30 -1.73 -2.12
CA GLN A 77 -14.72 -1.41 -2.30
C GLN A 77 -14.92 -0.02 -2.91
N ARG A 78 -14.15 0.99 -2.49
CA ARG A 78 -14.18 2.33 -3.07
C ARG A 78 -13.67 2.34 -4.50
N GLY A 79 -12.56 1.64 -4.77
CA GLY A 79 -11.99 1.46 -6.10
C GLY A 79 -12.93 0.70 -7.03
N ALA A 80 -13.53 -0.39 -6.56
CA ALA A 80 -14.54 -1.15 -7.31
C ALA A 80 -15.76 -0.29 -7.61
N LYS A 81 -16.29 0.47 -6.64
CA LYS A 81 -17.39 1.41 -6.88
C LYS A 81 -17.01 2.49 -7.89
N ALA A 82 -15.81 3.07 -7.81
CA ALA A 82 -15.32 4.07 -8.76
C ALA A 82 -15.15 3.48 -10.17
N SER A 83 -14.64 2.25 -10.28
CA SER A 83 -14.46 1.54 -11.54
C SER A 83 -15.80 1.12 -12.15
N VAL A 84 -16.75 0.61 -11.37
CA VAL A 84 -18.11 0.30 -11.83
C VAL A 84 -18.83 1.55 -12.30
N ARG A 85 -18.67 2.68 -11.60
CA ARG A 85 -19.24 3.98 -12.02
C ARG A 85 -18.62 4.48 -13.32
N LYS A 86 -17.31 4.30 -13.50
CA LYS A 86 -16.59 4.64 -14.74
C LYS A 86 -16.92 3.70 -15.90
N MET A 87 -17.16 2.42 -15.60
CA MET A 87 -17.50 1.41 -16.60
C MET A 87 -18.97 1.54 -17.04
N SER A 88 -19.89 1.82 -16.12
CA SER A 88 -21.29 2.13 -16.46
C SER A 88 -21.44 3.44 -17.24
N SER A 89 -20.67 4.49 -16.94
CA SER A 89 -20.66 5.71 -17.74
C SER A 89 -20.07 5.51 -19.15
N SER A 90 -19.09 4.61 -19.30
CA SER A 90 -18.55 4.26 -20.63
C SER A 90 -19.44 3.28 -21.41
N PHE A 91 -20.21 2.42 -20.74
CA PHE A 91 -21.13 1.48 -21.42
C PHE A 91 -22.42 2.15 -21.89
N GLY A 92 -22.95 3.12 -21.14
CA GLY A 92 -24.13 3.91 -21.54
C GLY A 92 -23.87 4.84 -22.73
N ALA A 93 -22.64 5.34 -22.89
CA ALA A 93 -22.26 6.20 -24.02
C ALA A 93 -22.08 5.44 -25.34
N LYS A 94 -22.02 4.10 -25.32
CA LYS A 94 -21.82 3.26 -26.52
C LYS A 94 -23.10 2.63 -27.08
N SER A 95 -24.25 2.81 -26.43
CA SER A 95 -25.55 2.32 -26.91
C SER A 95 -26.41 3.40 -27.60
N GLU A 96 -25.87 4.60 -27.79
CA GLU A 96 -26.52 5.71 -28.53
C GLU A 96 -25.75 6.07 -29.81
N VAL A 97 -25.18 5.06 -30.50
CA VAL A 97 -24.67 5.19 -31.88
C VAL A 97 -25.09 4.01 -32.74
#